data_AF-A0A509L2F2-F1
#
_entry.id   AF-A0A509L2F2-F1
#
_cell.length_a   1.000
_cell.length_b   1.000
_cell.length_c   1.000
_cell.angle_alpha   90.00
_cell.angle_beta   90.00
_cell.angle_gamma   90.00
#
_symmetry.space_group_name_H-M   'P 1'
#
loop_
_entity.id
_entity.type
_entity.pdbx_description
1 polymer ?
#
loop_
_entity_poly.entity_id
_entity_poly.type
_entity_poly.pdbx_seq_one_letter_code
_entity_poly.pdbx_strand_id
1 'polypeptide(L)'
;MEGELLSVENNVLTSEKLTVYLDVIELFTSFTDPKIQRQVSKSPQRQDALGLQMAKIGMRLALLGIDDVVKGYCKFRQLAQLEGAKSEDIVRCFGDLILKMRADLHKVQTCTIDDMLGSFIVGRV
;
A
#
# COMPACT_ATOMS: atom_id res chain seq x y z
N MET A 1 16.47 -32.62 -3.29
CA MET A 1 17.21 -31.38 -3.62
C MET A 1 16.34 -30.37 -4.36
N GLU A 2 15.69 -30.70 -5.48
CA GLU A 2 14.86 -29.71 -6.23
C GLU A 2 13.69 -29.13 -5.41
N GLY A 3 13.03 -29.94 -4.57
CA GLY A 3 11.94 -29.46 -3.69
C GLY A 3 12.39 -28.52 -2.56
N GLU A 4 13.64 -28.64 -2.09
CA GLU A 4 14.18 -27.74 -1.06
C GLU A 4 14.60 -26.39 -1.65
N LEU A 5 15.21 -26.40 -2.84
CA LEU A 5 15.58 -25.18 -3.56
C LEU A 5 14.35 -24.31 -3.90
N LEU A 6 13.28 -24.93 -4.42
CA LEU A 6 12.02 -24.24 -4.68
C LEU A 6 11.38 -23.66 -3.40
N SER A 7 11.52 -24.34 -2.26
CA SER A 7 11.00 -23.84 -0.98
C SER A 7 11.78 -22.62 -0.46
N VAL A 8 13.10 -22.58 -0.67
CA VAL A 8 13.95 -21.46 -0.26
C VAL A 8 13.70 -20.25 -1.15
N GLU A 9 13.64 -20.41 -2.47
CA GLU A 9 13.34 -19.33 -3.41
C GLU A 9 11.96 -18.71 -3.14
N ASN A 10 10.94 -19.54 -2.89
CA ASN A 10 9.61 -19.06 -2.54
C ASN A 10 9.60 -18.28 -1.21
N ASN A 11 10.39 -18.70 -0.22
CA ASN A 11 10.50 -17.98 1.06
C ASN A 11 11.19 -16.62 0.88
N VAL A 12 12.23 -16.54 0.04
CA VAL A 12 12.94 -15.28 -0.26
C VAL A 12 11.99 -14.30 -0.98
N LEU A 13 11.31 -14.77 -2.04
CA LEU A 13 10.34 -13.95 -2.78
C LEU A 13 9.19 -13.46 -1.89
N THR A 14 8.70 -14.31 -0.99
CA THR A 14 7.64 -13.93 -0.03
C THR A 14 8.13 -12.86 0.95
N SER A 15 9.38 -12.96 1.42
CA SER A 15 10.01 -11.97 2.30
C SER A 15 10.19 -10.62 1.61
N GLU A 16 10.62 -10.64 0.34
CA GLU A 16 10.76 -9.41 -0.47
C GLU A 16 9.41 -8.74 -0.73
N LYS A 17 8.39 -9.52 -1.11
CA LYS A 17 7.01 -9.02 -1.25
C LYS A 17 6.51 -8.37 0.04
N LEU A 18 6.71 -9.04 1.18
CA LEU A 18 6.30 -8.52 2.49
C LEU A 18 6.97 -7.17 2.77
N THR A 19 8.25 -7.03 2.46
CA THR A 19 8.97 -5.76 2.62
C THR A 19 8.33 -4.65 1.79
N VAL A 20 8.00 -4.91 0.52
CA VAL A 20 7.32 -3.91 -0.33
C VAL A 20 5.94 -3.54 0.23
N TYR A 21 5.19 -4.52 0.75
CA TYR A 21 3.86 -4.29 1.32
C TYR A 21 3.92 -3.48 2.61
N LEU A 22 4.96 -3.67 3.42
CA LEU A 22 5.22 -2.81 4.57
C LEU A 22 5.54 -1.37 4.16
N ASP A 23 6.32 -1.17 3.10
CA ASP A 23 6.59 0.18 2.56
C ASP A 23 5.31 0.88 2.07
N VAL A 24 4.39 0.12 1.46
CA VAL A 24 3.06 0.63 1.05
C VAL A 24 2.25 1.07 2.27
N ILE A 25 2.30 0.30 3.36
CA ILE A 25 1.60 0.62 4.60
C ILE A 25 2.20 1.86 5.28
N GLU A 26 3.52 1.94 5.36
CA GLU A 26 4.23 3.11 5.93
C GLU A 26 3.98 4.38 5.12
N LEU A 27 3.90 4.27 3.79
CA LEU A 27 3.50 5.38 2.94
C LEU A 27 2.11 5.87 3.34
N PHE A 28 1.13 4.97 3.49
CA PHE A 28 -0.23 5.35 3.86
C PHE A 28 -0.31 6.02 5.24
N THR A 29 0.38 5.48 6.25
CA THR A 29 0.39 6.10 7.60
C THR A 29 0.96 7.50 7.55
N SER A 30 2.03 7.71 6.77
CA SER A 30 2.64 9.02 6.52
C SER A 30 1.68 9.99 5.81
N PHE A 31 0.82 9.48 4.94
CA PHE A 31 -0.25 10.26 4.31
C PHE A 31 -1.38 10.61 5.26
N THR A 32 -1.69 9.78 6.26
CA THR A 32 -2.79 10.07 7.20
C THR A 32 -2.37 10.94 8.39
N ASP A 33 -1.07 11.13 8.64
CA ASP A 33 -0.58 11.98 9.72
C ASP A 33 -0.70 13.47 9.32
N PRO A 34 -1.51 14.29 10.03
CA PRO A 34 -1.70 15.71 9.71
C PRO A 34 -0.42 16.55 9.84
N LYS A 35 0.52 16.18 10.72
CA LYS A 35 1.80 16.87 10.86
C LYS A 35 2.68 16.60 9.66
N ILE A 36 2.72 15.36 9.18
CA ILE A 36 3.50 14.96 8.00
C ILE A 36 2.90 15.62 6.74
N GLN A 37 1.58 15.58 6.56
CA GLN A 37 0.92 16.28 5.45
C GLN A 37 1.24 17.79 5.41
N ARG A 38 1.17 18.48 6.56
CA ARG A 38 1.52 19.92 6.67
C ARG A 38 2.98 20.19 6.36
N GLN A 39 3.85 19.24 6.66
CA GLN A 39 5.28 19.34 6.42
C GLN A 39 5.63 19.12 4.94
N VAL A 40 4.98 18.15 4.30
CA VAL A 40 5.15 17.86 2.87
C VAL A 40 4.57 18.99 2.03
N SER A 41 3.36 19.47 2.33
CA SER A 41 2.70 20.55 1.56
C SER A 41 3.46 21.88 1.56
N LYS A 42 4.31 22.12 2.56
CA LYS A 42 5.07 23.38 2.70
C LYS A 42 6.46 23.37 2.06
N SER A 43 6.93 22.23 1.54
CA SER A 43 8.29 22.09 1.00
C SER A 43 8.26 21.31 -0.33
N PRO A 44 8.61 21.96 -1.45
CA PRO A 44 8.74 21.29 -2.74
C PRO A 44 9.69 20.08 -2.70
N GLN A 45 10.81 20.21 -1.98
CA GLN A 45 11.78 19.11 -1.83
C GLN A 45 11.18 17.88 -1.15
N ARG A 46 10.27 18.07 -0.19
CA ARG A 46 9.57 16.98 0.49
C ARG A 46 8.50 16.36 -0.41
N GLN A 47 7.86 17.14 -1.26
CA GLN A 47 6.93 16.63 -2.28
C GLN A 47 7.66 15.77 -3.31
N ASP A 48 8.83 16.23 -3.78
CA ASP A 48 9.67 15.47 -4.72
C ASP A 48 10.16 14.16 -4.11
N ALA A 49 10.64 14.21 -2.86
CA ALA A 49 11.08 13.02 -2.13
C ALA A 49 9.95 11.98 -1.98
N LEU A 50 8.75 12.45 -1.68
CA LEU A 50 7.56 11.60 -1.59
C LEU A 50 7.18 10.99 -2.95
N GLY A 51 7.23 11.79 -4.02
CA GLY A 51 7.00 11.32 -5.38
C GLY A 51 8.00 10.23 -5.79
N LEU A 52 9.27 10.40 -5.43
CA LEU A 52 10.32 9.41 -5.68
C LEU A 52 10.10 8.13 -4.86
N GLN A 53 9.70 8.25 -3.59
CA GLN A 53 9.37 7.08 -2.76
C GLN A 53 8.20 6.29 -3.34
N MET A 54 7.14 6.96 -3.77
CA MET A 54 6.02 6.32 -4.47
C MET A 54 6.45 5.61 -5.74
N ALA A 55 7.28 6.27 -6.57
CA ALA A 55 7.77 5.67 -7.81
C ALA A 55 8.58 4.38 -7.53
N LYS A 56 9.45 4.40 -6.50
CA LYS A 56 10.21 3.22 -6.08
C LYS A 56 9.31 2.08 -5.63
N ILE A 57 8.29 2.37 -4.82
CA ILE A 57 7.30 1.37 -4.40
C ILE A 57 6.57 0.80 -5.62
N GLY A 58 6.08 1.66 -6.51
CA GLY A 58 5.38 1.24 -7.73
C GLY A 58 6.21 0.32 -8.62
N MET A 59 7.51 0.61 -8.81
CA MET A 59 8.41 -0.26 -9.57
C MET A 59 8.61 -1.62 -8.90
N ARG A 60 8.78 -1.65 -7.57
CA ARG A 60 8.94 -2.90 -6.83
C ARG A 60 7.67 -3.75 -6.84
N LEU A 61 6.50 -3.11 -6.72
CA LEU A 61 5.21 -3.78 -6.88
C LEU A 61 5.04 -4.37 -8.28
N ALA A 62 5.46 -3.67 -9.34
CA ALA A 62 5.38 -4.18 -10.70
C ALA A 62 6.25 -5.42 -10.94
N LEU A 63 7.34 -5.59 -10.18
CA LEU A 63 8.22 -6.76 -10.27
C LEU A 63 7.75 -7.93 -9.42
N LEU A 64 7.18 -7.66 -8.24
CA LEU A 64 6.95 -8.68 -7.22
C LEU A 64 5.46 -8.95 -6.94
N GLY A 65 4.60 -7.95 -7.09
CA GLY A 65 3.17 -8.07 -6.84
C GLY A 65 2.42 -8.63 -8.04
N ILE A 66 1.30 -9.31 -7.79
CA ILE A 66 0.34 -9.65 -8.85
C ILE A 66 -0.35 -8.40 -9.40
N ASP A 67 -0.86 -8.52 -10.62
CA ASP A 67 -1.59 -7.47 -11.34
C ASP A 67 -2.61 -6.71 -10.48
N ASP A 68 -3.38 -7.42 -9.64
CA ASP A 68 -4.41 -6.80 -8.82
C ASP A 68 -3.84 -5.87 -7.76
N VAL A 69 -2.69 -6.23 -7.17
CA VAL A 69 -1.97 -5.36 -6.21
C VAL A 69 -1.45 -4.13 -6.93
N VAL A 70 -0.83 -4.30 -8.10
CA VAL A 70 -0.29 -3.18 -8.90
C VAL A 70 -1.41 -2.22 -9.31
N LYS A 71 -2.53 -2.74 -9.82
CA LYS A 71 -3.72 -1.96 -10.18
C LYS A 71 -4.31 -1.24 -8.97
N GLY A 72 -4.39 -1.93 -7.82
CA GLY A 72 -4.86 -1.35 -6.56
C GLY A 72 -3.99 -0.18 -6.10
N TYR A 73 -2.67 -0.33 -6.17
CA TYR A 73 -1.72 0.73 -5.82
C TYR A 73 -1.84 1.95 -6.74
N CYS A 74 -1.94 1.73 -8.06
CA CYS A 74 -2.15 2.80 -9.04
C CYS A 74 -3.45 3.57 -8.76
N LYS A 75 -4.55 2.87 -8.46
CA LYS A 75 -5.83 3.49 -8.11
C LYS A 75 -5.73 4.31 -6.82
N PHE A 76 -5.07 3.76 -5.79
CA PHE A 76 -4.81 4.48 -4.54
C PHE A 76 -4.03 5.78 -4.80
N ARG A 77 -2.96 5.72 -5.59
CA ARG A 77 -2.14 6.88 -5.94
C ARG A 77 -2.95 7.95 -6.68
N GLN A 78 -3.77 7.55 -7.64
CA GLN A 78 -4.65 8.47 -8.38
C GLN A 78 -5.64 9.18 -7.44
N LEU A 79 -6.29 8.43 -6.55
CA LEU A 79 -7.24 8.99 -5.58
C LEU A 79 -6.55 9.92 -4.57
N ALA A 80 -5.38 9.56 -4.06
CA ALA A 80 -4.63 10.36 -3.10
C ALA A 80 -4.12 11.69 -3.69
N GLN A 81 -4.04 11.81 -5.01
CA GLN A 81 -3.62 13.02 -5.73
C GLN A 81 -4.79 13.84 -6.26
N LEU A 82 -6.01 13.31 -6.22
CA LEU A 82 -7.19 13.99 -6.73
C LEU A 82 -7.61 15.10 -5.75
N GLU A 83 -7.67 16.34 -6.24
CA GLU A 83 -8.22 17.45 -5.46
C GLU A 83 -9.68 17.17 -5.08
N GLY A 84 -10.00 17.31 -3.79
CA GLY A 84 -11.36 17.07 -3.28
C GLY A 84 -11.73 15.60 -3.08
N ALA A 85 -10.79 14.65 -3.20
CA ALA A 85 -11.05 13.26 -2.82
C ALA A 85 -11.49 13.16 -1.35
N LYS A 86 -12.54 12.39 -1.09
CA LYS A 86 -13.02 12.16 0.27
C LYS A 86 -12.07 11.19 0.98
N SER A 87 -11.73 11.50 2.23
CA SER A 87 -10.89 10.63 3.05
C SER A 87 -11.43 9.21 3.15
N GLU A 88 -12.76 9.04 3.19
CA GLU A 88 -13.39 7.71 3.20
C GLU A 88 -13.07 6.90 1.95
N ASP A 89 -13.12 7.51 0.75
CA ASP A 89 -12.83 6.83 -0.51
C ASP A 89 -11.37 6.38 -0.59
N ILE A 90 -10.45 7.21 -0.06
CA ILE A 90 -9.02 6.89 0.04
C ILE A 90 -8.80 5.72 0.99
N VAL A 91 -9.42 5.74 2.18
CA VAL A 91 -9.33 4.67 3.19
C VAL A 91 -9.91 3.37 2.64
N ARG A 92 -11.07 3.41 1.98
CA ARG A 92 -11.67 2.23 1.32
C ARG A 92 -10.79 1.65 0.23
N CYS A 93 -10.22 2.52 -0.63
CA CYS A 93 -9.29 2.08 -1.66
C CYS A 93 -8.03 1.45 -1.07
N PHE A 94 -7.53 1.98 0.03
CA PHE A 94 -6.35 1.44 0.71
C PHE A 94 -6.67 0.11 1.42
N GLY A 95 -7.83 -0.02 2.06
CA GLY A 95 -8.30 -1.28 2.64
C GLY A 95 -8.42 -2.40 1.59
N ASP A 96 -8.99 -2.10 0.43
CA ASP A 96 -9.03 -3.02 -0.72
C ASP A 96 -7.62 -3.42 -1.20
N LEU A 97 -6.68 -2.49 -1.24
CA LEU A 97 -5.28 -2.77 -1.58
C LEU A 97 -4.62 -3.71 -0.55
N ILE A 98 -4.83 -3.51 0.76
CA ILE A 98 -4.33 -4.43 1.80
C ILE A 98 -4.87 -5.84 1.59
N LEU A 99 -6.15 -5.96 1.30
CA LEU A 99 -6.78 -7.25 1.03
C LEU A 99 -6.14 -7.93 -0.18
N LYS A 100 -5.85 -7.21 -1.27
CA LYS A 100 -5.14 -7.76 -2.43
C LYS A 100 -3.72 -8.20 -2.10
N MET A 101 -2.98 -7.40 -1.34
CA MET A 101 -1.62 -7.76 -0.87
C MET A 101 -1.64 -9.01 0.00
N ARG A 102 -2.65 -9.15 0.86
CA ARG A 102 -2.86 -10.34 1.71
C ARG A 102 -3.15 -11.59 0.88
N ALA A 103 -4.00 -11.47 -0.14
CA ALA A 103 -4.31 -12.58 -1.05
C ALA A 103 -3.05 -13.02 -1.84
N ASP A 104 -2.22 -12.06 -2.27
CA ASP A 104 -0.96 -12.34 -2.96
C ASP A 104 0.07 -13.07 -2.07
N LEU A 105 0.01 -12.89 -0.76
CA LEU A 105 0.82 -13.66 0.21
C LEU A 105 0.21 -15.04 0.53
N HIS A 106 -0.67 -15.56 -0.33
CA HIS A 106 -1.37 -16.84 -0.19
C HIS A 106 -2.10 -16.99 1.15
N LYS A 107 -2.56 -15.89 1.75
CA LYS A 107 -3.37 -15.95 2.97
C LYS A 107 -4.83 -16.15 2.60
N VAL A 108 -5.49 -17.05 3.32
CA VAL A 108 -6.94 -17.22 3.21
C VAL A 108 -7.62 -15.89 3.54
N GLN A 109 -8.45 -15.43 2.60
CA GLN A 109 -9.13 -14.15 2.65
C GLN A 109 -10.58 -14.34 3.11
N THR A 110 -10.82 -14.16 4.41
CA THR A 110 -12.18 -14.09 5.00
C THR A 110 -12.53 -12.68 5.47
N CYS A 111 -11.54 -11.80 5.54
CA CYS A 111 -11.70 -10.41 5.95
C CYS A 111 -12.22 -9.58 4.77
N THR A 112 -13.32 -8.87 4.98
CA THR A 112 -13.92 -7.95 4.00
C THR A 112 -13.34 -6.55 4.13
N ILE A 113 -13.66 -5.67 3.17
CA ILE A 113 -13.30 -4.25 3.28
C ILE A 113 -13.95 -3.64 4.52
N ASP A 114 -15.21 -3.95 4.81
CA ASP A 114 -15.92 -3.38 5.96
C ASP A 114 -15.30 -3.83 7.29
N ASP A 115 -14.81 -5.07 7.38
CA ASP A 115 -14.03 -5.56 8.52
C ASP A 115 -12.73 -4.77 8.68
N MET A 116 -12.04 -4.50 7.56
CA MET A 116 -10.82 -3.69 7.54
C MET A 116 -11.10 -2.23 7.92
N LEU A 117 -12.23 -1.65 7.53
CA LEU A 117 -12.58 -0.27 7.85
C LEU A 117 -12.63 0.00 9.35
N GLY A 118 -13.02 -1.00 10.16
CA GLY A 118 -12.99 -0.91 11.63
C GLY A 118 -11.59 -0.71 12.22
N SER A 119 -10.52 -1.00 11.47
CA SER A 119 -9.13 -0.76 11.89
C SER A 119 -8.64 0.66 11.63
N PHE A 120 -9.36 1.44 10.81
CA PHE A 120 -9.04 2.84 10.54
C PHE A 120 -9.87 3.74 11.47
N ILE A 121 -9.21 4.68 12.15
CA ILE A 121 -9.93 5.72 12.90
C ILE A 121 -10.51 6.70 11.87
N VAL A 122 -11.73 6.44 11.42
CA VAL A 122 -12.54 7.46 10.73
C VAL A 122 -13.15 8.32 11.82
N GLY A 123 -12.48 9.42 12.17
CA GLY A 123 -12.99 10.34 13.18
C GLY A 123 -14.43 10.75 12.85
N ARG A 124 -15.37 10.41 13.73
CA ARG A 124 -16.69 11.05 13.72
C ARG A 124 -16.45 12.52 14.08
N VAL A 125 -16.70 13.40 13.11
CA VAL A 125 -16.92 14.84 13.38
C VAL A 125 -18.35 14.99 13.87
#